data_AF-A0A1F3DBD5-F1
#
_entry.id   AF-A0A1F3DBD5-F1
#
_cell.length_a   1.000
_cell.length_b   1.000
_cell.length_c   1.000
_cell.angle_alpha   90.00
_cell.angle_beta   90.00
_cell.angle_gamma   90.00
#
_symmetry.space_group_name_H-M   'P 1'
#
loop_
_entity.id
_entity.type
_entity.pdbx_description
1 polymer ?
#
loop_
_entity_poly.entity_id
_entity_poly.type
_entity_poly.pdbx_seq_one_letter_code
_entity_poly.pdbx_strand_id
1 'polypeptide(L)' 'MKTLKTIFALLFCIALLSGTSSCVVYSRHDNGNHKGWYKNQQNPHHPYSANPGNSNGKSRK' A
#
# COMPACT_ATOMS: atom_id res chain seq x y z
N MET A 1 3.32 51.53 -0.79
CA MET A 1 2.12 50.67 -0.61
C MET A 1 1.99 49.54 -1.63
N LYS A 2 2.34 49.75 -2.91
CA LYS A 2 2.17 48.74 -3.96
C LYS A 2 2.96 47.46 -3.65
N THR A 3 4.23 47.60 -3.27
CA THR A 3 5.12 46.50 -2.87
C THR A 3 4.63 45.75 -1.62
N LEU A 4 4.15 46.45 -0.59
CA LEU A 4 3.58 45.81 0.60
C LEU A 4 2.35 44.95 0.26
N LYS A 5 1.43 45.47 -0.58
CA LYS A 5 0.27 44.71 -1.05
C LYS A 5 0.68 43.45 -1.82
N THR A 6 1.72 43.54 -2.66
CA THR A 6 2.27 42.39 -3.38
C THR A 6 2.85 41.35 -2.42
N ILE A 7 3.59 41.78 -1.39
CA ILE A 7 4.16 40.86 -0.38
C ILE A 7 3.04 40.11 0.36
N PHE A 8 2.01 40.81 0.82
CA PHE A 8 0.87 40.18 1.50
C PHE A 8 0.12 39.21 0.59
N ALA A 9 -0.09 39.55 -0.69
CA ALA A 9 -0.70 38.65 -1.66
C ALA A 9 0.13 37.37 -1.86
N LEU A 10 1.46 37.50 -1.91
CA LEU A 10 2.36 36.38 -2.12
C LEU A 10 2.39 35.44 -0.90
N LEU A 11 2.40 36.00 0.31
CA LEU A 11 2.30 35.21 1.56
C LEU A 11 0.96 34.45 1.64
N PHE A 12 -0.14 35.09 1.25
CA PHE A 12 -1.45 34.44 1.22
C PHE A 12 -1.51 33.26 0.24
N CYS A 13 -0.93 33.41 -0.96
CA CYS A 13 -0.84 32.33 -1.93
C CYS A 13 -0.04 31.12 -1.40
N ILE A 14 1.09 31.35 -0.72
CA ILE A 14 1.90 30.28 -0.12
C ILE A 14 1.10 29.53 0.97
N ALA A 15 0.37 30.25 1.81
CA ALA A 15 -0.48 29.65 2.86
C ALA A 15 -1.58 28.76 2.27
N LEU A 16 -2.23 29.19 1.19
CA LEU A 16 -3.24 28.38 0.50
C LEU A 16 -2.64 27.11 -0.12
N LEU A 17 -1.51 27.23 -0.82
CA LEU A 17 -0.83 26.08 -1.44
C LEU A 17 -0.39 25.05 -0.39
N SER A 18 0.16 25.51 0.73
CA SER A 18 0.60 24.62 1.82
C SER A 18 -0.58 23.94 2.53
N GLY A 19 -1.73 24.60 2.69
CA GLY A 19 -2.93 23.98 3.26
C GLY A 19 -3.48 22.81 2.43
N THR A 20 -3.46 22.93 1.10
CA THR A 20 -3.94 21.87 0.18
C THR A 20 -3.02 20.63 0.12
N SER A 21 -1.79 20.73 0.61
CA SER A 21 -0.85 19.59 0.62
C SER A 21 -1.23 18.50 1.65
N SER A 22 -2.06 18.83 2.65
CA SER A 22 -2.55 17.89 3.66
C SER A 22 -3.47 16.80 3.10
N CYS A 23 -4.02 16.99 1.90
CA CYS A 23 -4.91 16.05 1.22
C CYS A 23 -4.18 15.04 0.33
N VAL A 24 -2.84 15.12 0.23
CA VAL A 24 -2.07 14.22 -0.64
C VAL A 24 -2.00 12.84 0.00
N VAL A 25 -2.86 11.93 -0.46
CA VAL A 25 -2.80 10.52 -0.11
C VAL A 25 -1.58 9.90 -0.79
N TYR A 26 -0.50 9.72 -0.03
CA TYR A 26 0.63 8.92 -0.47
C TYR A 26 0.21 7.44 -0.55
N SER A 27 -0.24 7.01 -1.73
CA SER A 27 -0.41 5.59 -2.02
C SER A 27 0.96 4.98 -2.20
N ARG A 28 1.45 4.28 -1.17
CA ARG A 28 2.66 3.44 -1.29
C ARG A 28 2.39 2.44 -2.41
N HIS A 29 3.23 2.46 -3.45
CA HIS A 29 3.18 1.45 -4.50
C HIS A 29 3.39 0.08 -3.85
N ASP A 30 2.35 -0.75 -3.83
CA ASP A 30 2.46 -2.14 -3.45
C ASP A 30 3.07 -2.88 -4.63
N ASN A 31 4.32 -3.33 -4.49
CA ASN A 31 5.03 -4.11 -5.51
C ASN A 31 4.41 -5.49 -5.76
N GLY A 32 3.21 -5.78 -5.22
CA GLY A 32 2.50 -7.05 -5.42
C GLY A 32 3.20 -8.24 -4.74
N ASN A 33 4.19 -7.96 -3.88
CA ASN A 33 4.91 -8.97 -3.10
C ASN A 33 4.08 -9.48 -1.91
N HIS A 34 2.91 -8.91 -1.66
CA HIS A 34 1.92 -9.52 -0.80
C HIS A 34 1.46 -10.82 -1.47
N LYS A 35 1.99 -11.95 -0.99
CA LYS A 35 1.48 -13.26 -1.36
C LYS A 35 0.08 -13.38 -0.74
N GLY A 36 -0.94 -12.97 -1.50
CA GLY A 36 -2.33 -13.12 -1.10
C GLY A 36 -2.63 -14.57 -0.71
N TRP A 37 -3.68 -14.77 0.06
CA TRP A 37 -4.08 -16.08 0.58
C TRP A 37 -4.16 -17.18 -0.50
N TYR A 38 -4.45 -16.81 -1.75
CA TYR A 38 -4.50 -17.69 -2.91
C TYR A 38 -3.13 -18.20 -3.39
N LYS A 39 -2.02 -17.56 -3.02
CA LYS A 39 -0.65 -18.04 -3.33
C LYS A 39 -0.14 -19.04 -2.28
N ASN A 40 -0.85 -19.21 -1.17
CA ASN A 40 -0.51 -20.20 -0.15
C ASN A 40 -1.00 -21.59 -0.58
N GLN A 41 -0.07 -22.48 -0.93
CA GLN A 41 -0.38 -23.86 -1.34
C GLN A 41 -0.98 -24.72 -0.21
N GLN A 42 -0.81 -24.31 1.05
CA GLN A 42 -1.39 -24.97 2.22
C GLN A 42 -2.75 -24.37 2.61
N ASN A 43 -3.28 -23.44 1.82
CA ASN A 43 -4.59 -22.84 2.10
C ASN A 43 -5.70 -23.86 1.82
N PRO A 44 -6.60 -24.16 2.78
CA PRO A 44 -7.72 -25.08 2.58
C PRO A 44 -8.65 -24.68 1.42
N HIS A 45 -8.69 -23.39 1.09
CA HIS A 45 -9.50 -22.83 0.00
C HIS A 45 -8.79 -22.78 -1.35
N HIS A 46 -7.55 -23.28 -1.46
CA HIS A 46 -6.86 -23.35 -2.76
C HIS A 46 -7.54 -24.43 -3.63
N PRO A 47 -7.85 -24.17 -4.92
CA PRO A 47 -8.59 -25.11 -5.77
C PRO A 47 -7.83 -26.42 -6.01
N TYR A 48 -6.51 -26.40 -5.85
CA TYR A 48 -5.62 -27.56 -5.86
C TYR A 48 -5.06 -27.88 -4.47
N SER A 49 -5.72 -27.42 -3.40
CA SER A 49 -5.41 -27.80 -2.01
C SER A 49 -5.69 -29.29 -1.84
N ALA A 50 -4.72 -30.11 -2.21
CA ALA A 50 -4.77 -31.53 -1.95
C ALA A 50 -4.53 -31.74 -0.46
N ASN A 51 -5.59 -31.74 0.35
CA ASN A 51 -5.44 -32.15 1.74
C ASN A 51 -6.58 -33.05 2.22
N PRO A 52 -6.35 -34.38 2.09
CA PRO A 52 -6.64 -35.30 3.18
C PRO A 52 -5.41 -36.14 3.59
N GLY A 53 -4.19 -35.78 3.15
CA GLY A 53 -3.02 -36.63 3.36
C GLY A 53 -1.68 -35.93 3.11
N ASN A 54 -1.26 -35.06 4.03
CA ASN A 54 0.17 -34.77 4.18
C ASN A 54 0.87 -36.01 4.78
N SER A 55 0.94 -37.08 3.98
CA SER A 55 1.73 -38.25 4.25
C SER A 55 3.20 -37.88 4.05
N ASN A 56 3.78 -37.20 5.05
CA ASN A 56 5.19 -37.34 5.36
C ASN A 56 5.44 -38.74 5.95
N GLY A 57 4.98 -39.77 5.23
CA GLY A 57 5.46 -41.14 5.36
C GLY A 57 6.82 -41.24 4.69
N LYS A 58 7.82 -40.55 5.26
CA LYS A 58 9.20 -41.04 5.18
C LYS A 58 9.32 -42.18 6.17
N SER A 59 8.68 -43.31 5.86
CA SER A 59 9.24 -44.61 6.23
C SER A 59 10.49 -44.77 5.35
N ARG A 60 11.62 -44.29 5.88
CA ARG A 60 12.92 -44.71 5.39
C ARG A 60 13.02 -46.20 5.71
N LYS A 61 12.90 -47.04 4.68
CA LYS A 61 13.62 -48.31 4.63
C LYS A 61 15.12 -48.05 4.72
#